data_AF-A0A7W0SYY7-F1
#
_entry.id   AF-A0A7W0SYY7-F1
#
_cell.length_a   1.000
_cell.length_b   1.000
_cell.length_c   1.000
_cell.angle_alpha   90.00
_cell.angle_beta   90.00
_cell.angle_gamma   90.00
#
_symmetry.space_group_name_H-M   'P 1'
#
loop_
_entity.id
_entity.type
_entity.pdbx_description
1 polymer ?
#
loop_
_entity_poly.entity_id
_entity_poly.type
_entity_poly.pdbx_seq_one_letter_code
_entity_poly.pdbx_strand_id
1 'polypeptide(L)' 'MKVFNLFDGDLDKRRDRPGFSWTAVTVGAAIGGKLIGASLYELEPGEKSFPTTTSTATRNG' A
#
# COMPACT_ATOMS: atom_id res chain seq x y z
N MET A 1 10.16 -10.57 15.49
CA MET A 1 9.88 -9.61 14.39
C MET A 1 9.27 -10.38 13.25
N LYS A 2 8.12 -9.95 12.72
CA LYS A 2 7.48 -10.61 11.59
C LYS A 2 8.07 -10.06 10.29
N VAL A 3 8.43 -10.95 9.36
CA VAL A 3 8.95 -10.58 8.05
C VAL A 3 7.79 -10.66 7.06
N PHE A 4 7.69 -9.66 6.17
CA PHE A 4 6.75 -9.65 5.07
C PHE A 4 7.50 -10.01 3.78
N ASN A 5 7.08 -11.08 3.10
CA ASN A 5 7.61 -11.43 1.80
C ASN A 5 6.82 -10.67 0.72
N LEU A 6 7.52 -10.00 -0.19
CA LEU A 6 6.90 -9.19 -1.24
C LEU A 6 6.22 -10.02 -2.33
N PHE A 7 6.68 -11.25 -2.56
CA PHE A 7 6.19 -12.12 -3.63
C PHE A 7 5.06 -13.06 -3.17
N ASP A 8 5.08 -13.43 -1.90
CA ASP A 8 4.12 -14.38 -1.31
C ASP A 8 3.16 -13.70 -0.30
N GLY A 9 3.30 -12.38 -0.11
CA GLY A 9 2.52 -11.62 0.84
C GLY A 9 1.10 -11.39 0.35
N ASP A 10 0.12 -11.62 1.23
CA ASP A 10 -1.29 -11.40 0.91
C ASP A 10 -1.61 -9.90 0.76
N LEU A 11 -2.39 -9.58 -0.30
CA LEU A 11 -2.84 -8.23 -0.64
C LEU A 11 -4.34 -8.11 -0.33
N ASP A 12 -4.64 -7.89 0.94
CA ASP A 12 -6.00 -7.93 1.50
C ASP A 12 -6.88 -6.72 1.12
N LYS A 13 -6.29 -5.69 0.50
CA LYS A 13 -7.02 -4.51 0.02
C LYS A 13 -7.17 -4.56 -1.49
N ARG A 14 -8.34 -4.16 -1.97
CA ARG A 14 -8.62 -4.02 -3.40
C ARG A 14 -9.35 -2.72 -3.69
N ARG A 15 -9.04 -2.11 -4.82
CA ARG A 15 -9.80 -1.02 -5.43
C ARG A 15 -10.08 -1.38 -6.88
N ASP A 16 -11.34 -1.24 -7.28
CA ASP A 16 -11.78 -1.54 -8.64
C ASP A 16 -12.51 -0.32 -9.21
N ARG A 17 -11.73 0.61 -9.74
CA ARG A 17 -12.20 1.83 -10.40
C ARG A 17 -11.41 1.97 -11.69
N PRO A 18 -12.05 2.13 -12.87
CA PRO A 18 -11.33 2.31 -14.12
C PRO A 18 -10.25 3.41 -14.05
N GLY A 19 -9.01 3.09 -14.44
CA GLY A 19 -7.84 3.96 -14.35
C GLY A 19 -7.20 4.06 -12.96
N PHE A 20 -7.80 3.45 -11.93
CA PHE A 20 -7.30 3.37 -10.55
C PHE A 20 -7.56 2.00 -9.89
N SER A 21 -7.42 0.92 -10.64
CA SER A 21 -7.58 -0.45 -10.17
C SER A 21 -6.27 -1.01 -9.61
N TRP A 22 -6.32 -1.58 -8.41
CA TRP A 22 -5.15 -2.15 -7.74
C TRP A 22 -5.52 -3.06 -6.57
N THR A 23 -4.60 -3.94 -6.19
CA THR A 23 -4.59 -4.65 -4.89
C THR A 23 -3.46 -4.10 -4.02
N ALA A 24 -3.59 -4.20 -2.69
CA ALA A 24 -2.61 -3.62 -1.79
C ALA A 24 -2.59 -4.29 -0.41
N VAL A 25 -1.54 -3.98 0.35
CA VAL A 25 -1.42 -4.29 1.79
C VAL A 25 -0.70 -3.16 2.50
N THR A 26 -1.01 -2.94 3.77
CA THR A 26 -0.21 -2.07 4.65
C THR A 26 0.83 -2.92 5.38
N VAL A 27 2.01 -3.07 4.77
CA VAL A 27 3.15 -3.85 5.28
C VAL A 27 3.48 -3.52 6.74
N GLY A 28 3.48 -2.22 7.10
CA GLY A 28 3.73 -1.79 8.48
C GLY A 28 2.77 -2.44 9.48
N ALA A 29 1.46 -2.45 9.17
CA ALA A 29 0.46 -3.13 9.99
C ALA A 29 0.63 -4.66 9.94
N ALA A 30 0.91 -5.23 8.76
CA ALA A 30 1.07 -6.67 8.56
C ALA A 30 2.20 -7.28 9.41
N ILE A 31 3.24 -6.50 9.73
CA ILE A 31 4.37 -6.89 10.59
C ILE A 31 4.23 -6.42 12.06
N GLY A 32 3.12 -5.77 12.42
CA GLY A 32 2.87 -5.27 13.78
C GLY A 32 3.52 -3.92 14.12
N GLY A 33 3.98 -3.18 13.10
CA GLY A 33 4.52 -1.83 13.23
C GLY A 33 3.43 -0.81 13.56
N LYS A 34 3.73 0.10 14.49
CA LYS A 34 2.79 1.15 14.96
C LYS A 34 3.21 2.57 14.59
N LEU A 35 4.50 2.78 14.31
CA LEU A 35 5.08 4.11 14.08
C LEU A 35 5.45 4.39 12.62
N ILE A 36 5.61 3.35 11.81
CA ILE A 36 5.95 3.46 10.39
C ILE A 36 4.86 2.74 9.58
N GLY A 37 4.19 3.50 8.72
CA GLY A 37 3.32 2.98 7.69
C GLY A 37 4.10 2.76 6.40
N ALA A 38 4.09 1.55 5.89
CA ALA A 38 4.53 1.22 4.53
C ALA A 38 3.38 0.47 3.85
N SER A 39 3.12 0.75 2.57
CA SER A 39 2.10 0.06 1.79
C SER A 39 2.69 -0.40 0.46
N LEU A 40 2.27 -1.58 0.01
CA LEU A 40 2.61 -2.17 -1.28
C LEU A 40 1.33 -2.18 -2.12
N TYR A 41 1.45 -1.79 -3.39
CA TYR A 41 0.36 -1.78 -4.37
C TYR A 41 0.80 -2.58 -5.60
N GLU A 42 -0.09 -3.42 -6.10
CA GLU A 42 0.05 -4.11 -7.38
C GLU A 42 -0.99 -3.56 -8.36
N LEU A 43 -0.55 -3.26 -9.58
CA LEU A 43 -1.34 -2.56 -10.59
C LEU A 43 -1.16 -3.21 -11.96
N GLU A 44 -2.26 -3.28 -12.70
CA GLU A 44 -2.22 -3.67 -14.11
C GLU A 44 -1.62 -2.56 -14.99
N PRO A 45 -1.06 -2.90 -16.16
CA PRO A 45 -0.59 -1.91 -17.13
C PRO A 45 -1.68 -0.90 -17.50
N GLY A 46 -1.37 0.41 -17.35
CA GLY A 46 -2.30 1.50 -17.66
C GLY A 46 -3.09 2.03 -16.46
N GLU A 47 -3.11 1.29 -15.35
CA GLU A 47 -3.75 1.71 -14.10
C GLU A 47 -2.82 2.57 -13.23
N LYS A 48 -3.40 3.35 -12.31
CA LYS A 48 -2.66 4.23 -11.39
C LYS A 48 -3.03 3.97 -9.94
N SER A 49 -2.07 4.11 -9.02
CA SER A 49 -2.34 3.95 -7.58
C SER A 49 -3.23 5.08 -7.07
N PHE A 50 -2.94 6.31 -7.48
CA PHE A 50 -3.68 7.50 -7.08
C PHE A 50 -3.79 8.51 -8.25
N PRO A 51 -4.83 9.36 -8.25
CA PRO A 51 -4.83 10.58 -9.06
C PRO A 51 -3.64 11.46 -8.69
N THR A 52 -3.25 12.39 -9.57
CA THR A 52 -2.24 13.41 -9.24
C THR A 52 -2.65 14.13 -7.96
N THR A 53 -1.88 13.93 -6.90
CA THR A 53 -2.17 14.46 -5.57
C THR A 53 -0.86 14.81 -4.87
N THR A 54 -0.89 15.82 -4.00
CA THR A 54 0.22 16.17 -3.12
C THR A 54 -0.19 15.84 -1.69
N SER A 55 0.70 15.17 -0.96
CA SER A 55 0.48 14.85 0.46
C SER A 55 1.63 15.38 1.30
N THR A 56 1.30 16.05 2.40
CA THR A 56 2.29 16.52 3.38
C THR A 56 2.42 15.48 4.48
N ALA A 57 3.64 14.99 4.73
CA ALA A 57 3.91 14.12 5.86
C ALA A 57 4.21 14.98 7.10
N THR A 58 3.33 14.96 8.10
CA THR A 58 3.59 15.58 9.41
C THR A 58 4.35 14.59 10.30
N ARG A 59 5.49 15.02 10.83
CA ARG A 59 6.25 14.28 11.84
C ARG A 59 5.57 14.47 13.19
N ASN A 60 4.97 13.42 13.74
CA ASN A 60 4.52 13.42 15.14
C ASN A 60 5.74 13.13 16.03
N GLY A 61 6.03 14.06 16.93
CA GLY A 61 7.12 13.98 17.91
C GLY A 61 6.75 13.17 19.14
#